data_AF-A0A2K3MIQ3-F1
#
_entry.id   AF-A0A2K3MIQ3-F1
#
_cell.length_a   1.000
_cell.length_b   1.000
_cell.length_c   1.000
_cell.angle_alpha   90.00
_cell.angle_beta   90.00
_cell.angle_gamma   90.00
#
_symmetry.space_group_name_H-M   'P 1'
#
loop_
_entity.id
_entity.type
_entity.pdbx_description
1 polymer ?
#
loop_
_entity_poly.entity_id
_entity_poly.type
_entity_poly.pdbx_seq_one_letter_code
_entity_poly.pdbx_strand_id
1 'polypeptide(L)' 'VVEDGYEFFAKRRLVTIFSAPNYGGEFDNAGALLSVDESLVCSFEILKPADKEGGSSSKMNFKKPPALG' A
#
# COMPACT_ATOMS: atom_id res chain seq x y z
N VAL A 1 -5.35 11.27 -8.25
CA VAL A 1 -4.94 10.09 -7.46
C VAL A 1 -3.90 10.55 -6.45
N VAL A 2 -3.76 9.87 -5.31
CA VAL A 2 -2.76 10.20 -4.29
C VAL A 2 -1.39 9.64 -4.69
N GLU A 3 -0.34 10.47 -4.66
CA GLU A 3 1.00 10.14 -5.18
C GLU A 3 1.61 8.90 -4.52
N ASP A 4 1.61 8.84 -3.18
CA ASP A 4 2.20 7.72 -2.41
C ASP A 4 1.23 6.56 -2.15
N GLY A 5 0.03 6.60 -2.73
CA GLY A 5 -1.01 5.59 -2.47
C GLY A 5 -1.69 5.70 -1.10
N TYR A 6 -1.31 6.65 -0.23
CA TYR A 6 -2.06 6.96 0.99
C TYR A 6 -1.97 8.45 1.35
N GLU A 7 -3.01 9.00 1.99
CA GLU A 7 -3.02 10.41 2.44
C GLU A 7 -3.73 10.55 3.78
N PHE A 8 -3.14 11.32 4.70
CA PHE A 8 -3.74 11.64 5.99
C PHE A 8 -4.51 12.96 5.95
N PHE A 9 -5.70 12.97 6.55
CA PHE A 9 -6.54 14.16 6.70
C PHE A 9 -6.88 14.43 8.18
N ALA A 10 -7.42 15.62 8.43
CA ALA A 10 -8.00 16.00 9.72
C ALA A 10 -7.07 15.73 10.92
N LYS A 11 -5.78 16.09 10.80
CA LYS A 11 -4.71 15.82 11.78
C LYS A 11 -4.47 14.32 11.99
N ARG A 12 -4.34 13.56 10.90
CA ARG A 12 -4.12 12.09 10.89
C ARG A 12 -5.25 11.28 11.54
N ARG A 13 -6.45 11.83 11.59
CA ARG A 13 -7.65 11.14 12.12
C ARG A 13 -8.41 10.38 11.03
N LEU A 14 -8.07 10.61 9.78
CA LEU A 14 -8.60 9.89 8.63
C LEU A 14 -7.44 9.60 7.69
N VAL A 15 -7.40 8.40 7.15
CA VAL A 15 -6.47 8.02 6.09
C VAL A 15 -7.26 7.52 4.89
N THR A 16 -6.91 7.99 3.71
CA THR A 16 -7.38 7.45 2.43
C THR A 16 -6.28 6.57 1.87
N ILE A 17 -6.64 5.40 1.35
CA ILE A 17 -5.69 4.42 0.79
C ILE A 17 -6.12 4.10 -0.64
N PHE A 18 -5.16 4.16 -1.55
CA PHE A 18 -5.25 3.70 -2.93
C PHE A 18 -4.29 2.53 -3.10
N SER A 19 -4.79 1.37 -3.54
CA SER A 19 -3.98 0.15 -3.67
C SER A 19 -3.59 -0.20 -5.12
N ALA A 20 -4.07 0.57 -6.10
CA ALA A 20 -3.79 0.37 -7.51
C ALA A 20 -2.66 1.30 -7.98
N PRO A 21 -1.39 0.83 -8.04
CA PRO A 21 -0.32 1.62 -8.63
C PRO A 21 -0.59 1.82 -10.12
N ASN A 22 -0.20 2.99 -10.65
CA ASN A 22 -0.47 3.39 -12.03
C ASN A 22 -1.94 3.21 -12.42
N TYR A 23 -2.83 3.77 -11.59
CA TYR A 23 -4.27 3.60 -11.78
C TYR A 23 -4.69 4.05 -13.19
N GLY A 24 -5.48 3.24 -13.89
CA GLY A 24 -5.92 3.52 -15.25
C GLY A 24 -4.82 3.56 -16.32
N GLY A 25 -3.54 3.34 -15.98
CA GLY A 25 -2.43 3.52 -16.92
C GLY A 25 -2.08 4.98 -17.23
N GLU A 26 -2.79 5.93 -16.60
CA GLU A 26 -2.73 7.37 -16.86
C GLU A 26 -2.02 8.15 -15.74
N PHE A 27 -1.89 7.54 -14.56
CA PHE A 27 -1.26 8.15 -13.38
C PHE A 27 0.05 7.46 -13.05
N ASP A 28 1.01 8.16 -12.47
CA ASP A 28 2.28 7.61 -11.96
C ASP A 28 2.23 7.29 -10.46
N ASN A 29 1.02 7.22 -9.89
CA ASN A 29 0.83 7.00 -8.46
C ASN A 29 1.34 5.62 -8.01
N ALA A 30 1.86 5.57 -6.79
CA ALA A 30 2.03 4.33 -6.05
C ALA A 30 0.68 3.81 -5.52
N GLY A 31 0.63 2.52 -5.20
CA GLY A 31 -0.37 1.95 -4.31
C GLY A 31 0.16 1.87 -2.88
N ALA A 32 -0.72 1.68 -1.90
CA ALA A 32 -0.34 1.40 -0.52
C ALA A 32 -1.21 0.29 0.09
N LEU A 33 -0.62 -0.48 1.00
CA LEU A 33 -1.33 -1.34 1.96
C LEU A 33 -1.17 -0.77 3.37
N LEU A 34 -2.24 -0.77 4.15
CA LEU A 34 -2.20 -0.49 5.59
C LEU A 34 -2.17 -1.81 6.36
N SER A 35 -1.14 -1.98 7.18
CA SER A 35 -1.04 -3.05 8.18
C SER A 35 -1.28 -2.48 9.58
N VAL A 36 -2.12 -3.16 10.35
CA VAL A 36 -2.45 -2.80 11.74
C VAL A 36 -2.08 -3.99 12.61
N ASP A 37 -1.17 -3.79 13.56
CA ASP A 37 -0.74 -4.83 14.49
C ASP A 37 -1.61 -4.91 15.75
N GLU A 38 -1.31 -5.87 16.64
CA GLU A 38 -2.03 -6.08 17.90
C GLU A 38 -1.93 -4.88 18.86
N SER A 39 -0.89 -4.04 18.72
CA SER A 39 -0.70 -2.80 19.47
C SER A 39 -1.40 -1.60 18.81
N LEU A 40 -2.22 -1.83 17.78
CA LEU A 40 -2.88 -0.82 16.95
C LEU A 40 -1.91 0.12 16.22
N VAL A 41 -0.65 -0.29 16.05
CA VAL A 41 0.32 0.47 15.26
C VAL A 41 -0.03 0.30 13.79
N CYS A 42 -0.21 1.44 13.12
CA CYS A 42 -0.50 1.51 11.69
C CYS A 42 0.80 1.71 10.91
N SER A 43 1.09 0.81 9.98
CA SER A 43 2.23 0.88 9.07
C SER A 43 1.79 0.76 7.61
N PHE A 44 2.55 1.36 6.69
CA PHE A 44 2.22 1.39 5.27
C PHE A 44 3.28 0.66 4.46
N GLU A 45 2.86 -0.21 3.55
CA GLU A 45 3.71 -0.79 2.51
C GLU A 45 3.38 -0.14 1.17
N ILE A 46 4.39 0.44 0.51
CA ILE A 46 4.22 1.19 -0.74
C ILE A 46 4.48 0.27 -1.94
N LEU A 47 3.48 0.16 -2.81
CA LEU A 47 3.53 -0.57 -4.08
C LEU A 47 3.89 0.40 -5.20
N LYS A 48 5.11 0.30 -5.72
CA LYS A 48 5.48 1.05 -6.92
C LYS A 48 4.86 0.41 -8.17
N PRO A 49 4.55 1.19 -9.22
CA PRO A 49 4.21 0.64 -10.53
C PRO A 49 5.27 -0.35 -11.00
N ALA A 50 4.84 -1.45 -11.65
CA ALA A 50 5.79 -2.35 -12.28
C ALA A 50 6.46 -1.66 -13.47
N ASP A 51 7.78 -1.83 -13.60
CA ASP A 51 8.52 -1.39 -14.79
C ASP A 51 7.93 -2.06 -16.04
N LYS A 52 7.78 -1.29 -17.14
CA LYS A 52 7.14 -1.76 -18.38
C LYS A 52 7.92 -2.85 -19.14
N GLU A 53 9.04 -3.33 -18.61
CA GLU A 53 9.78 -4.45 -19.20
C GLU A 53 9.90 -5.61 -18.22
N GLY A 54 9.28 -6.74 -18.57
CA GLY A 54 9.71 -8.06 -18.08
C GLY A 54 9.49 -8.33 -16.60
N GLY A 55 8.23 -8.55 -16.22
CA GLY A 55 7.82 -9.45 -15.13
C GLY A 55 8.82 -9.73 -14.01
N SER A 56 8.77 -8.92 -12.95
CA SER A 56 8.98 -9.43 -11.61
C SER A 56 7.89 -8.86 -10.73
N SER A 57 6.73 -9.51 -10.75
CA SER A 57 5.82 -9.46 -9.62
C SER A 57 6.65 -9.83 -8.40
N SER A 58 7.07 -8.85 -7.61
CA SER A 58 7.72 -9.10 -6.33
C SER A 58 6.71 -9.94 -5.55
N LYS A 59 6.96 -11.26 -5.46
CA LYS A 59 6.14 -12.15 -4.64
C LYS A 59 6.28 -11.60 -3.22
N MET A 60 5.30 -10.82 -2.79
CA MET A 60 5.26 -10.32 -1.43
C MET A 60 5.04 -11.55 -0.55
N ASN A 61 6.06 -11.92 0.22
CA ASN A 61 5.89 -12.89 1.28
C ASN A 61 5.04 -12.21 2.36
N PHE A 62 3.72 -12.36 2.27
CA PHE A 62 2.84 -12.08 3.40
C PHE A 62 3.31 -12.98 4.53
N LYS A 63 4.05 -12.42 5.50
CA LYS A 63 4.27 -13.11 6.77
C LYS A 63 2.87 -13.32 7.34
N LYS A 64 2.43 -14.59 7.38
CA LYS A 64 1.14 -14.93 7.99
C LYS A 64 1.11 -14.29 9.38
N PRO A 65 0.05 -13.56 9.74
CA PRO A 65 -0.11 -13.11 11.10
C PRO A 65 0.02 -14.34 12.03
N PRO A 66 0.64 -14.20 13.21
CA PRO A 66 0.72 -15.28 14.17
C PRO A 66 -0.70 -15.82 14.40
N ALA A 67 -0.84 -17.15 14.37
CA ALA A 67 -2.13 -17.76 14.68
C ALA A 67 -2.48 -17.38 16.12
N LEU A 68 -3.64 -16.77 16.31
CA LEU A 68 -4.22 -16.54 17.63
C LEU A 68 -4.39 -17.90 18.30
N GLY A 69 -3.51 -18.19 19.26
CA GLY A 69 -3.61 -19.34 20.18
C GLY A 69 -4.25 -18.93 21.49
#